data_AF-A0A5Z3RXK9-F1
#
_entry.id   AF-A0A5Z3RXK9-F1
#
_cell.length_a   1.000
_cell.length_b   1.000
_cell.length_c   1.000
_cell.angle_alpha   90.00
_cell.angle_beta   90.00
_cell.angle_gamma   90.00
#
_symmetry.space_group_name_H-M   'P 1'
#
loop_
_entity.id
_entity.type
_entity.pdbx_description
1 polymer ?
#
loop_
_entity_poly.entity_id
_entity_poly.type
_entity_poly.pdbx_seq_one_letter_code
_entity_poly.pdbx_strand_id
1 'polypeptide(L)'
;MSANLLAFCSRLLSWYQINPSKRTGAMSAVESDSLPMGAPGSSLVAYMPHTGLLINDDNFLPEMREELDVINRQVESYNDELSLLRSMSAQFLKCGNQKLYSYLSGYNHLISEADASYAENALRSEYWKRVMALTDVLSVMSDEKKKEWDKQFTADRYHLPPQEIPDFTLDAVVTTVVALLNDRHQFIKDRVYAVFQSLSRQHKTNKAFGFSTRMITSGVCEGVKDKWVKLKVEFKESGLMPLSELRVICSYFRGETVKPVYDTKKMVENMVGHVGFRNWISLDGNSIRFRVYKNGSMYIDVHPDIAERLNNILAAIVPLALPAERVAHTKATLQEFPALKRCIDFHSRMQLAELDFTQNEKEWSSWTSLGYAGENADKTRQVNADVLRFLGARVTSYQVTFDYDPTEVMRFIGHMGAMPDIKSHQFYPSSARLSEYVASIIAAGEGERLLEPNIGHGDLLQCFPKSVNVTGIELDTLNCLVSRAKGYETTEADFLAWSAANQIQKFDCVVMNPPFADNRAKLHLLAAASHLVPGGRLAAVLPLSLQGIDNLLGEGFRTEWMDTFDNEFDNTAVSVRVLYAERF
;
A
#
# COMPACT_ATOMS: atom_id res chain seq x y z
N MET A 1 19.58 22.42 33.72
CA MET A 1 19.91 21.78 32.43
C MET A 1 18.81 22.16 31.45
N SER A 2 19.15 22.58 30.23
CA SER A 2 18.15 22.83 29.19
C SER A 2 17.42 21.53 28.83
N ALA A 3 16.16 21.62 28.40
CA ALA A 3 15.38 20.44 27.98
C ALA A 3 16.11 19.61 26.90
N ASN A 4 16.83 20.27 26.00
CA ASN A 4 17.65 19.62 24.97
C ASN A 4 18.81 18.81 25.56
N LEU A 5 19.47 19.30 26.62
CA LEU A 5 20.57 18.55 27.26
C LEU A 5 20.06 17.30 27.98
N LEU A 6 18.88 17.36 28.59
CA LEU A 6 18.24 16.23 29.26
C LEU A 6 17.74 15.17 28.27
N ALA A 7 17.08 15.59 27.18
CA ALA A 7 16.67 14.68 26.10
C ALA A 7 17.88 13.99 25.44
N PHE A 8 18.96 14.75 25.26
CA PHE A 8 20.20 14.25 24.67
C PHE A 8 20.94 13.26 25.58
N CYS A 9 21.07 13.57 26.88
CA CYS A 9 21.59 12.61 27.86
C CYS A 9 20.70 11.36 27.97
N SER A 10 19.37 11.51 27.91
CA SER A 10 18.44 10.39 27.92
C SER A 10 18.62 9.48 26.70
N ARG A 11 18.79 10.05 25.49
CA ARG A 11 19.09 9.29 24.27
C ARG A 11 20.41 8.52 24.39
N LEU A 12 21.48 9.14 24.88
CA LEU A 12 22.77 8.45 25.06
C LEU A 12 22.71 7.35 26.12
N LEU A 13 21.93 7.56 27.20
CA LEU A 13 21.71 6.55 28.23
C LEU A 13 20.86 5.37 27.74
N SER A 14 20.03 5.57 26.71
CA SER A 14 19.23 4.48 26.12
C SER A 14 20.09 3.37 25.51
N TRP A 15 21.29 3.70 25.00
CA TRP A 15 22.25 2.73 24.46
C TRP A 15 22.79 1.75 25.49
N TYR A 16 22.71 2.12 26.76
CA TYR A 16 23.11 1.23 27.84
C TYR A 16 22.07 0.15 28.12
N GLN A 17 20.81 0.22 27.65
CA GLN A 17 19.73 -0.79 27.79
C GLN A 17 19.66 -1.57 29.13
N ILE A 18 19.89 -0.93 30.27
CA ILE A 18 19.92 -1.60 31.58
C ILE A 18 18.50 -1.66 32.15
N ASN A 19 17.70 -2.66 31.73
CA ASN A 19 16.33 -2.81 32.20
C ASN A 19 15.97 -4.30 32.41
N PRO A 20 15.74 -4.77 33.66
CA PRO A 20 15.49 -6.19 33.94
C PRO A 20 14.11 -6.70 33.50
N SER A 21 13.20 -5.83 33.05
CA SER A 21 11.81 -6.19 32.66
C SER A 21 11.60 -6.42 31.15
N LYS A 22 12.55 -6.09 30.28
CA LYS A 22 12.49 -6.43 28.84
C LYS A 22 13.17 -7.77 28.57
N ARG A 23 12.50 -8.86 28.99
CA ARG A 23 12.88 -10.24 28.65
C ARG A 23 12.30 -10.72 27.31
N THR A 24 11.72 -9.84 26.51
CA THR A 24 11.13 -10.18 25.21
C THR A 24 11.53 -9.17 24.15
N GLY A 25 12.07 -9.67 23.04
CA GLY A 25 12.47 -8.88 21.89
C GLY A 25 11.30 -8.07 21.34
N ALA A 26 11.49 -6.75 21.28
CA ALA A 26 10.63 -5.85 20.54
C ALA A 26 11.49 -4.70 20.03
N MET A 27 11.55 -4.57 18.70
CA MET A 27 12.11 -3.41 18.01
C MET A 27 11.37 -2.15 18.47
N SER A 28 12.06 -1.21 19.10
CA SER A 28 11.56 0.16 19.19
C SER A 28 12.03 0.92 17.96
N ALA A 29 11.08 1.45 17.19
CA ALA A 29 11.34 2.36 16.10
C ALA A 29 12.14 3.56 16.62
N VAL A 30 13.30 3.79 16.02
CA VAL A 30 14.11 4.98 16.23
C VAL A 30 13.50 6.09 15.37
N GLU A 31 13.01 7.15 16.02
CA GLU A 31 12.73 8.43 15.37
C GLU A 31 14.06 9.03 14.92
N SER A 32 14.23 9.17 13.60
CA SER A 32 15.40 9.80 12.99
C SER A 32 15.04 11.23 12.61
N ASP A 33 15.68 12.20 13.26
CA ASP A 33 15.77 13.56 12.74
C ASP A 33 16.59 13.51 11.45
N SER A 34 15.93 13.67 10.31
CA SER A 34 16.57 13.72 8.99
C SER A 34 16.11 14.93 8.20
N LEU A 35 17.09 15.63 7.60
CA LEU A 35 16.88 16.75 6.68
C LEU A 35 16.33 16.23 5.33
N PRO A 36 15.52 17.02 4.62
CA PRO A 36 14.78 16.57 3.45
C PRO A 36 15.69 16.45 2.23
N MET A 37 15.74 15.28 1.59
CA MET A 37 16.28 15.09 0.24
C MET A 37 15.34 14.16 -0.54
N GLY A 38 14.92 14.59 -1.72
CA GLY A 38 14.09 13.81 -2.62
C GLY A 38 14.84 12.58 -3.13
N ALA A 39 14.21 11.41 -3.08
CA ALA A 39 14.79 10.18 -3.60
C ALA A 39 14.63 10.06 -5.13
N PRO A 40 15.73 9.95 -5.91
CA PRO A 40 15.71 9.25 -7.18
C PRO A 40 15.80 7.73 -6.93
N GLY A 41 15.29 6.92 -7.86
CA GLY A 41 15.44 5.46 -7.78
C GLY A 41 16.91 5.06 -7.87
N SER A 42 17.34 4.11 -7.03
CA SER A 42 18.75 3.70 -6.88
C SER A 42 19.42 3.39 -8.23
N SER A 43 20.35 4.24 -8.69
CA SER A 43 21.09 4.05 -9.95
C SER A 43 22.47 3.39 -9.79
N LEU A 44 22.83 2.99 -8.55
CA LEU A 44 24.11 2.34 -8.20
C LEU A 44 24.46 1.07 -8.99
N VAL A 45 23.49 0.43 -9.67
CA VAL A 45 23.66 -0.91 -10.26
C VAL A 45 24.25 -0.89 -11.68
N ALA A 46 24.45 0.26 -12.33
CA ALA A 46 24.72 0.24 -13.76
C ALA A 46 26.18 0.02 -14.19
N TYR A 47 27.21 0.51 -13.48
CA TYR A 47 28.59 0.42 -13.99
C TYR A 47 29.63 0.58 -12.87
N MET A 48 30.24 -0.51 -12.38
CA MET A 48 31.57 -0.41 -11.72
C MET A 48 32.47 -1.62 -12.01
N PRO A 49 33.75 -1.41 -12.39
CA PRO A 49 34.71 -2.48 -12.62
C PRO A 49 35.27 -3.03 -11.29
N HIS A 50 35.49 -4.34 -11.27
CA HIS A 50 36.09 -5.10 -10.18
C HIS A 50 37.57 -4.76 -9.97
N THR A 51 37.92 -3.63 -9.34
CA THR A 51 39.27 -3.42 -8.80
C THR A 51 39.22 -2.45 -7.61
N GLY A 52 39.64 -2.93 -6.44
CA GLY A 52 39.80 -2.08 -5.26
C GLY A 52 40.85 -0.99 -5.51
N LEU A 53 40.45 0.28 -5.36
CA LEU A 53 41.30 1.45 -5.28
C LEU A 53 40.49 2.64 -4.75
N LEU A 54 41.18 3.54 -4.04
CA LEU A 54 40.73 4.78 -3.38
C LEU A 54 39.53 5.46 -4.07
N ILE A 55 38.46 5.68 -3.29
CA ILE A 55 37.23 6.37 -3.72
C ILE A 55 37.61 7.79 -4.16
N ASN A 56 37.54 8.05 -5.46
CA ASN A 56 37.76 9.36 -6.06
C ASN A 56 36.41 9.83 -6.62
N ASP A 57 35.80 10.83 -5.98
CA ASP A 57 34.40 11.26 -6.21
C ASP A 57 34.11 11.64 -7.67
N ASP A 58 35.15 12.01 -8.43
CA ASP A 58 35.03 12.44 -9.81
C ASP A 58 34.64 11.34 -10.82
N ASN A 59 34.74 10.07 -10.44
CA ASN A 59 34.39 8.94 -11.31
C ASN A 59 32.93 8.48 -11.21
N PHE A 60 32.13 9.08 -10.32
CA PHE A 60 30.74 8.69 -10.08
C PHE A 60 29.75 9.55 -10.86
N LEU A 61 28.64 8.92 -11.31
CA LEU A 61 27.48 9.63 -11.86
C LEU A 61 26.89 10.59 -10.81
N PRO A 62 26.27 11.72 -11.21
CA PRO A 62 25.75 12.72 -10.27
C PRO A 62 24.82 12.15 -9.18
N GLU A 63 23.94 11.22 -9.56
CA GLU A 63 23.01 10.53 -8.64
C GLU A 63 23.75 9.66 -7.60
N MET A 64 24.87 9.03 -7.98
CA MET A 64 25.69 8.25 -7.06
C MET A 64 26.48 9.14 -6.09
N ARG A 65 26.85 10.36 -6.51
CA ARG A 65 27.50 11.35 -5.62
C ARG A 65 26.54 11.81 -4.52
N GLU A 66 25.27 12.04 -4.85
CA GLU A 66 24.25 12.40 -3.85
C GLU A 66 24.06 11.28 -2.80
N GLU A 67 24.02 10.02 -3.22
CA GLU A 67 23.90 8.88 -2.31
C GLU A 67 25.17 8.69 -1.45
N LEU A 68 26.37 8.87 -2.01
CA LEU A 68 27.63 8.86 -1.27
C LEU A 68 27.68 10.01 -0.23
N ASP A 69 27.18 11.19 -0.56
CA ASP A 69 27.07 12.32 0.36
C ASP A 69 26.11 12.05 1.52
N VAL A 70 25.04 11.28 1.30
CA VAL A 70 24.16 10.81 2.39
C VAL A 70 24.91 9.86 3.32
N ILE A 71 25.67 8.91 2.77
CA ILE A 71 26.46 7.96 3.57
C ILE A 71 27.55 8.70 4.36
N ASN A 72 28.26 9.65 3.73
CA ASN A 72 29.27 10.49 4.38
C ASN A 72 28.68 11.21 5.61
N ARG A 73 27.53 11.86 5.45
CA ARG A 73 26.85 12.54 6.58
C ARG A 73 26.46 11.58 7.71
N GLN A 74 26.06 10.34 7.40
CA GLN A 74 25.79 9.34 8.45
C GLN A 74 27.07 8.94 9.20
N VAL A 75 28.20 8.80 8.50
CA VAL A 75 29.50 8.49 9.13
C VAL A 75 29.98 9.65 10.00
N GLU A 76 29.83 10.90 9.55
CA GLU A 76 30.13 12.09 10.36
C GLU A 76 29.29 12.12 11.64
N SER A 77 27.97 11.98 11.50
CA SER A 77 27.05 11.96 12.63
C SER A 77 27.34 10.82 13.61
N TYR A 78 27.72 9.64 13.11
CA TYR A 78 28.16 8.52 13.94
C TYR A 78 29.40 8.86 14.76
N ASN A 79 30.42 9.46 14.12
CA ASN A 79 31.67 9.80 14.79
C ASN A 79 31.47 10.86 15.88
N ASP A 80 30.59 11.84 15.63
CA ASP A 80 30.23 12.86 16.62
C ASP A 80 29.51 12.24 17.84
N GLU A 81 28.49 11.41 17.61
CA GLU A 81 27.76 10.72 18.68
C GLU A 81 28.68 9.73 19.44
N LEU A 82 29.56 9.01 18.74
CA LEU A 82 30.52 8.07 19.34
C LEU A 82 31.54 8.79 20.23
N SER A 83 32.08 9.92 19.77
CA SER A 83 33.02 10.75 20.54
C SER A 83 32.40 11.18 21.86
N LEU A 84 31.15 11.63 21.80
CA LEU A 84 30.42 12.06 22.97
C LEU A 84 30.08 10.89 23.90
N LEU A 85 29.62 9.77 23.35
CA LEU A 85 29.33 8.55 24.12
C LEU A 85 30.57 8.11 24.90
N ARG A 86 31.75 8.09 24.25
CA ARG A 86 33.05 7.77 24.89
C ARG A 86 33.41 8.75 26.00
N SER A 87 33.24 10.04 25.78
CA SER A 87 33.46 11.05 26.83
C SER A 87 32.55 10.80 28.04
N MET A 88 31.28 10.47 27.80
CA MET A 88 30.31 10.17 28.86
C MET A 88 30.68 8.88 29.61
N SER A 89 31.01 7.80 28.90
CA SER A 89 31.48 6.53 29.47
C SER A 89 32.70 6.75 30.37
N ALA A 90 33.70 7.51 29.89
CA ALA A 90 34.90 7.82 30.66
C ALA A 90 34.58 8.58 31.95
N GLN A 91 33.63 9.52 31.94
CA GLN A 91 33.20 10.22 33.15
C GLN A 91 32.49 9.29 34.14
N PHE A 92 31.62 8.40 33.66
CA PHE A 92 30.94 7.43 34.52
C PHE A 92 31.93 6.45 35.17
N LEU A 93 32.90 5.94 34.40
CA LEU A 93 33.94 5.03 34.90
C LEU A 93 34.89 5.72 35.88
N LYS A 94 35.32 6.95 35.59
CA LYS A 94 36.24 7.71 36.45
C LYS A 94 35.63 8.10 37.79
N CYS A 95 34.37 8.52 37.77
CA CYS A 95 33.70 9.07 38.95
C CYS A 95 32.91 8.03 39.75
N GLY A 96 32.82 6.78 39.29
CA GLY A 96 32.05 5.72 39.95
C GLY A 96 30.59 6.12 40.22
N ASN A 97 30.01 6.93 39.33
CA ASN A 97 28.94 7.86 39.68
C ASN A 97 27.55 7.22 39.56
N GLN A 98 27.33 6.12 40.31
CA GLN A 98 26.07 5.38 40.39
C GLN A 98 24.87 6.30 40.65
N LYS A 99 25.07 7.35 41.47
CA LYS A 99 24.03 8.35 41.78
C LYS A 99 23.66 9.22 40.57
N LEU A 100 24.64 9.60 39.74
CA LEU A 100 24.40 10.39 38.53
C LEU A 100 23.68 9.56 37.47
N TYR A 101 24.12 8.31 37.25
CA TYR A 101 23.43 7.39 36.35
C TYR A 101 22.00 7.11 36.81
N SER A 102 21.81 6.86 38.12
CA SER A 102 20.48 6.67 38.72
C SER A 102 19.59 7.90 38.59
N TYR A 103 20.14 9.11 38.78
CA TYR A 103 19.42 10.37 38.59
C TYR A 103 18.95 10.57 37.15
N LEU A 104 19.78 10.22 36.16
CA LEU A 104 19.48 10.47 34.74
C LEU A 104 18.65 9.35 34.08
N SER A 105 18.85 8.10 34.51
CA SER A 105 18.19 6.93 33.90
C SER A 105 17.01 6.40 34.71
N GLY A 106 16.92 6.72 36.00
CA GLY A 106 15.98 6.11 36.94
C GLY A 106 16.41 4.72 37.44
N TYR A 107 17.57 4.21 37.02
CA TYR A 107 18.06 2.87 37.35
C TYR A 107 19.32 2.92 38.21
N ASN A 108 19.32 2.15 39.30
CA ASN A 108 20.47 2.05 40.19
C ASN A 108 21.52 1.06 39.66
N HIS A 109 22.38 1.50 38.74
CA HIS A 109 23.43 0.69 38.14
C HIS A 109 24.77 1.43 38.09
N LEU A 110 25.87 0.69 38.22
CA LEU A 110 27.22 1.20 38.03
C LEU A 110 27.71 0.81 36.63
N ILE A 111 27.92 1.79 35.76
CA ILE A 111 28.42 1.56 34.41
C ILE A 111 29.80 0.88 34.46
N SER A 112 29.88 -0.33 33.90
CA SER A 112 31.12 -1.09 33.72
C SER A 112 31.72 -0.89 32.34
N GLU A 113 32.95 -1.39 32.12
CA GLU A 113 33.57 -1.40 30.79
C GLU A 113 32.77 -2.23 29.77
N ALA A 114 32.13 -3.33 30.22
CA ALA A 114 31.24 -4.12 29.38
C ALA A 114 29.99 -3.34 28.96
N ASP A 115 29.46 -2.49 29.84
CA ASP A 115 28.32 -1.63 29.54
C ASP A 115 28.68 -0.54 28.53
N ALA A 116 29.87 0.07 28.66
CA ALA A 116 30.38 1.04 27.72
C ALA A 116 30.64 0.43 26.33
N SER A 117 31.25 -0.76 26.28
CA SER A 117 31.48 -1.52 25.05
C SER A 117 30.16 -1.89 24.36
N TYR A 118 29.17 -2.35 25.14
CA TYR A 118 27.83 -2.61 24.60
C TYR A 118 27.19 -1.34 24.02
N ALA A 119 27.28 -0.19 24.71
CA ALA A 119 26.70 1.05 24.23
C ALA A 119 27.32 1.51 22.90
N GLU A 120 28.65 1.36 22.72
CA GLU A 120 29.31 1.64 21.43
C GLU A 120 28.81 0.72 20.32
N ASN A 121 28.68 -0.59 20.61
CA ASN A 121 28.12 -1.55 19.67
C ASN A 121 26.65 -1.25 19.34
N ALA A 122 25.85 -0.84 20.32
CA ALA A 122 24.45 -0.51 20.12
C ALA A 122 24.28 0.76 19.25
N LEU A 123 25.10 1.79 19.46
CA LEU A 123 25.18 2.94 18.56
C LEU A 123 25.61 2.52 17.15
N ARG A 124 26.64 1.69 17.03
CA ARG A 124 27.12 1.19 15.73
C ARG A 124 26.03 0.41 14.98
N SER A 125 25.31 -0.45 15.70
CA SER A 125 24.17 -1.22 15.19
C SER A 125 23.08 -0.31 14.61
N GLU A 126 22.75 0.77 15.31
CA GLU A 126 21.75 1.74 14.87
C GLU A 126 22.16 2.40 13.55
N TYR A 127 23.40 2.87 13.45
CA TYR A 127 23.89 3.55 12.25
C TYR A 127 23.99 2.59 11.04
N TRP A 128 24.39 1.33 11.24
CA TRP A 128 24.28 0.30 10.21
C TRP A 128 22.82 0.09 9.75
N LYS A 129 21.86 0.04 10.68
CA LYS A 129 20.43 -0.05 10.34
C LYS A 129 19.94 1.14 9.53
N ARG A 130 20.38 2.36 9.88
CA ARG A 130 20.03 3.59 9.15
C ARG A 130 20.52 3.52 7.70
N VAL A 131 21.80 3.19 7.48
CA VAL A 131 22.34 3.07 6.12
C VAL A 131 21.66 1.96 5.33
N MET A 132 21.46 0.79 5.95
CA MET A 132 20.76 -0.31 5.27
C MET A 132 19.32 0.03 4.90
N ALA A 133 18.64 0.87 5.70
CA ALA A 133 17.29 1.35 5.39
C ALA A 133 17.22 2.34 4.21
N LEU A 134 18.35 2.97 3.85
CA LEU A 134 18.46 3.74 2.60
C LEU A 134 18.46 2.82 1.37
N THR A 135 18.76 1.54 1.56
CA THR A 135 18.74 0.52 0.52
C THR A 135 17.47 -0.32 0.62
N ASP A 136 17.10 -1.00 -0.47
CA ASP A 136 16.04 -2.00 -0.44
C ASP A 136 16.58 -3.44 -0.27
N VAL A 137 17.89 -3.61 -0.07
CA VAL A 137 18.53 -4.93 -0.15
C VAL A 137 18.02 -5.89 0.91
N LEU A 138 17.89 -5.43 2.17
CA LEU A 138 17.39 -6.28 3.26
C LEU A 138 16.04 -6.87 2.92
N SER A 139 15.17 -6.13 2.23
CA SER A 139 13.82 -6.60 1.94
C SER A 139 13.77 -7.79 0.98
N VAL A 140 14.71 -7.84 0.03
CA VAL A 140 14.81 -8.89 -0.99
C VAL A 140 15.67 -10.06 -0.54
N MET A 141 16.46 -9.95 0.54
CA MET A 141 17.19 -11.08 1.13
C MET A 141 16.25 -12.18 1.65
N SER A 142 16.67 -13.45 1.61
CA SER A 142 15.94 -14.54 2.26
C SER A 142 15.87 -14.34 3.78
N ASP A 143 14.94 -15.01 4.45
CA ASP A 143 14.80 -14.88 5.91
C ASP A 143 16.04 -15.40 6.66
N GLU A 144 16.74 -16.40 6.13
CA GLU A 144 18.00 -16.89 6.68
C GLU A 144 19.10 -15.84 6.59
N LYS A 145 19.24 -15.19 5.42
CA LYS A 145 20.23 -14.13 5.20
C LYS A 145 19.92 -12.88 6.03
N LYS A 146 18.64 -12.52 6.18
CA LYS A 146 18.20 -11.46 7.10
C LYS A 146 18.57 -11.80 8.53
N LYS A 147 18.31 -13.02 8.99
CA LYS A 147 18.70 -13.47 10.34
C LYS A 147 20.21 -13.42 10.54
N GLU A 148 20.99 -13.77 9.51
CA GLU A 148 22.45 -13.69 9.58
C GLU A 148 22.94 -12.24 9.64
N TRP A 149 22.36 -11.37 8.81
CA TRP A 149 22.58 -9.93 8.89
C TRP A 149 22.22 -9.38 10.27
N ASP A 150 21.04 -9.75 10.81
CA ASP A 150 20.58 -9.30 12.12
C ASP A 150 21.55 -9.75 13.22
N LYS A 151 22.04 -11.00 13.17
CA LYS A 151 23.06 -11.48 14.12
C LYS A 151 24.36 -10.71 14.04
N GLN A 152 24.78 -10.30 12.84
CA GLN A 152 26.05 -9.59 12.63
C GLN A 152 25.98 -8.11 13.01
N PHE A 153 24.84 -7.47 12.75
CA PHE A 153 24.69 -6.01 12.85
C PHE A 153 23.74 -5.54 13.96
N THR A 154 23.10 -6.45 14.72
CA THR A 154 22.28 -6.09 15.90
C THR A 154 23.00 -6.37 17.19
N ALA A 155 23.28 -5.31 17.96
CA ALA A 155 23.90 -5.44 19.28
C ALA A 155 22.98 -6.19 20.27
N ASP A 156 23.39 -7.39 20.68
CA ASP A 156 22.77 -8.16 21.76
C ASP A 156 23.68 -8.20 23.00
N ARG A 157 23.17 -7.67 24.11
CA ARG A 157 23.91 -7.58 25.37
C ARG A 157 24.24 -8.96 25.95
N TYR A 158 23.39 -9.94 25.70
CA TYR A 158 23.47 -11.25 26.33
C TYR A 158 24.13 -12.29 25.41
N HIS A 159 24.60 -11.87 24.23
CA HIS A 159 25.32 -12.75 23.33
C HIS A 159 26.71 -13.11 23.91
N LEU A 160 27.02 -14.40 23.91
CA LEU A 160 28.27 -14.95 24.43
C LEU A 160 28.91 -15.85 23.36
N PRO A 161 30.14 -15.54 22.87
CA PRO A 161 30.98 -14.38 23.24
C PRO A 161 30.37 -13.03 22.79
N PRO A 162 30.82 -11.87 23.32
CA PRO A 162 30.37 -10.56 22.86
C PRO A 162 30.51 -10.42 21.33
N GLN A 163 29.48 -9.91 20.67
CA GLN A 163 29.49 -9.74 19.21
C GLN A 163 30.46 -8.63 18.79
N GLU A 164 31.25 -8.90 17.75
CA GLU A 164 32.01 -7.90 17.03
C GLU A 164 31.17 -7.35 15.89
N ILE A 165 30.62 -6.15 16.07
CA ILE A 165 29.89 -5.44 15.01
C ILE A 165 30.92 -4.76 14.11
N PRO A 166 30.85 -4.92 12.77
CA PRO A 166 31.81 -4.30 11.85
C PRO A 166 31.92 -2.80 12.05
N ASP A 167 33.14 -2.25 11.95
CA ASP A 167 33.40 -0.82 12.12
C ASP A 167 32.58 0.03 11.15
N PHE A 168 32.04 1.15 11.66
CA PHE A 168 31.22 2.06 10.86
C PHE A 168 32.08 3.20 10.29
N THR A 169 32.96 2.85 9.37
CA THR A 169 33.78 3.79 8.57
C THR A 169 33.22 3.90 7.16
N LEU A 170 33.55 4.97 6.45
CA LEU A 170 33.09 5.17 5.07
C LEU A 170 33.43 3.97 4.17
N ASP A 171 34.68 3.50 4.22
CA ASP A 171 35.16 2.37 3.43
C ASP A 171 34.41 1.07 3.75
N ALA A 172 34.22 0.76 5.04
CA ALA A 172 33.49 -0.44 5.47
C ALA A 172 32.02 -0.40 5.06
N VAL A 173 31.37 0.76 5.21
CA VAL A 173 29.97 0.98 4.84
C VAL A 173 29.78 0.87 3.33
N VAL A 174 30.57 1.59 2.54
CA VAL A 174 30.49 1.55 1.07
C VAL A 174 30.77 0.13 0.56
N THR A 175 31.83 -0.53 1.05
CA THR A 175 32.17 -1.89 0.64
C THR A 175 31.04 -2.88 0.92
N THR A 176 30.43 -2.79 2.10
CA THR A 176 29.35 -3.68 2.51
C THR A 176 28.07 -3.41 1.71
N VAL A 177 27.67 -2.14 1.58
CA VAL A 177 26.47 -1.75 0.80
C VAL A 177 26.62 -2.15 -0.67
N VAL A 178 27.77 -1.91 -1.28
CA VAL A 178 28.03 -2.28 -2.68
C VAL A 178 28.01 -3.80 -2.86
N ALA A 179 28.64 -4.57 -1.96
CA ALA A 179 28.59 -6.03 -2.02
C ALA A 179 27.13 -6.54 -1.95
N LEU A 180 26.34 -5.99 -1.02
CA LEU A 180 24.94 -6.34 -0.84
C LEU A 180 24.06 -5.95 -2.05
N LEU A 181 24.31 -4.79 -2.66
CA LEU A 181 23.62 -4.36 -3.88
C LEU A 181 23.97 -5.23 -5.09
N ASN A 182 25.24 -5.65 -5.22
CA ASN A 182 25.66 -6.59 -6.25
C ASN A 182 24.99 -7.96 -6.08
N ASP A 183 24.77 -8.39 -4.84
CA ASP A 183 24.08 -9.63 -4.51
C ASP A 183 22.54 -9.54 -4.62
N ARG A 184 21.97 -8.34 -4.81
CA ARG A 184 20.51 -8.11 -4.93
C ARG A 184 19.87 -9.01 -6.00
N HIS A 185 20.53 -9.16 -7.15
CA HIS A 185 20.09 -10.06 -8.20
C HIS A 185 20.15 -11.53 -7.80
N GLN A 186 21.11 -11.92 -6.96
CA GLN A 186 21.21 -13.26 -6.42
C GLN A 186 20.11 -13.55 -5.41
N PHE A 187 19.73 -12.57 -4.57
CA PHE A 187 18.62 -12.76 -3.63
C PHE A 187 17.28 -13.00 -4.33
N ILE A 188 17.02 -12.28 -5.42
CA ILE A 188 15.83 -12.52 -6.25
C ILE A 188 15.88 -13.90 -6.92
N LYS A 189 17.05 -14.34 -7.41
CA LYS A 189 17.24 -15.71 -7.92
C LYS A 189 16.89 -16.75 -6.86
N ASP A 190 17.40 -16.57 -5.63
CA ASP A 190 17.16 -17.50 -4.52
C ASP A 190 15.65 -17.58 -4.19
N ARG A 191 14.95 -16.43 -4.15
CA ARG A 191 13.48 -16.39 -3.93
C ARG A 191 12.70 -17.08 -5.04
N VAL A 192 13.02 -16.80 -6.31
CA VAL A 192 12.39 -17.48 -7.45
C VAL A 192 12.60 -18.99 -7.37
N TYR A 193 13.80 -19.43 -6.98
CA TYR A 193 14.11 -20.84 -6.82
C TYR A 193 13.34 -21.48 -5.65
N ALA A 194 13.20 -20.79 -4.53
CA ALA A 194 12.39 -21.24 -3.39
C ALA A 194 10.90 -21.43 -3.76
N VAL A 195 10.34 -20.51 -4.55
CA VAL A 195 8.98 -20.69 -5.11
C VAL A 195 8.94 -21.96 -5.97
N PHE A 196 9.89 -22.15 -6.89
CA PHE A 196 9.91 -23.32 -7.76
C PHE A 196 9.95 -24.64 -6.98
N GLN A 197 10.79 -24.71 -5.93
CA GLN A 197 10.95 -25.91 -5.11
C GLN A 197 9.73 -26.26 -4.26
N SER A 198 8.94 -25.26 -3.87
CA SER A 198 7.79 -25.42 -2.97
C SER A 198 6.47 -25.72 -3.68
N LEU A 199 6.42 -25.60 -5.00
CA LEU A 199 5.26 -26.05 -5.78
C LEU A 199 5.07 -27.56 -5.66
N SER A 200 3.82 -28.01 -5.67
CA SER A 200 3.49 -29.42 -5.48
C SER A 200 3.89 -30.27 -6.70
N ARG A 201 4.81 -31.21 -6.52
CA ARG A 201 5.28 -32.10 -7.61
C ARG A 201 4.24 -33.14 -8.07
N GLN A 202 3.15 -33.29 -7.33
CA GLN A 202 2.10 -34.26 -7.65
C GLN A 202 1.14 -33.77 -8.74
N HIS A 203 1.06 -32.46 -8.95
CA HIS A 203 0.16 -31.90 -9.95
C HIS A 203 0.85 -31.76 -11.31
N LYS A 204 0.32 -32.43 -12.35
CA LYS A 204 0.81 -32.35 -13.74
C LYS A 204 0.85 -30.92 -14.30
N THR A 205 0.05 -30.02 -13.74
CA THR A 205 0.04 -28.59 -14.09
C THR A 205 1.36 -27.93 -13.74
N ASN A 206 2.01 -28.34 -12.65
CA ASN A 206 3.34 -27.89 -12.31
C ASN A 206 4.32 -28.64 -13.20
N LYS A 207 5.02 -27.90 -14.06
CA LYS A 207 6.02 -28.50 -14.94
C LYS A 207 7.18 -29.01 -14.09
N ALA A 208 7.78 -30.13 -14.52
CA ALA A 208 9.05 -30.57 -13.96
C ALA A 208 10.18 -29.54 -14.16
N PHE A 209 9.99 -28.66 -15.14
CA PHE A 209 10.96 -27.71 -15.67
C PHE A 209 10.23 -26.41 -16.02
N GLY A 210 10.51 -25.33 -15.29
CA GLY A 210 9.90 -24.01 -15.51
C GLY A 210 8.58 -23.75 -14.79
N PHE A 211 8.23 -22.47 -14.73
CA PHE A 211 6.95 -21.96 -14.30
C PHE A 211 5.94 -21.96 -15.44
N SER A 212 4.74 -22.45 -15.16
CA SER A 212 3.53 -22.20 -15.95
C SER A 212 2.81 -20.95 -15.45
N THR A 213 1.88 -20.42 -16.25
CA THR A 213 0.98 -19.35 -15.80
C THR A 213 0.11 -19.78 -14.62
N ARG A 214 -0.22 -21.07 -14.53
CA ARG A 214 -0.88 -21.70 -13.38
C ARG A 214 0.09 -22.54 -12.56
N MET A 215 0.13 -22.34 -11.26
CA MET A 215 0.92 -23.06 -10.28
C MET A 215 0.01 -23.63 -9.19
N ILE A 216 0.37 -24.78 -8.62
CA ILE A 216 -0.42 -25.42 -7.56
C ILE A 216 0.46 -25.70 -6.34
N THR A 217 -0.01 -25.26 -5.17
CA THR A 217 0.55 -25.60 -3.86
C THR A 217 -0.48 -26.38 -3.04
N SER A 218 -0.01 -27.11 -2.03
CA SER A 218 -0.81 -27.96 -1.16
C SER A 218 -0.50 -27.70 0.31
N GLY A 219 -1.40 -28.10 1.21
CA GLY A 219 -1.23 -27.87 2.64
C GLY A 219 -1.53 -26.42 3.07
N VAL A 220 -2.30 -25.68 2.27
CA VAL A 220 -2.69 -24.29 2.57
C VAL A 220 -3.67 -24.21 3.73
N CYS A 221 -4.57 -25.18 3.83
CA CYS A 221 -5.53 -25.26 4.92
C CYS A 221 -5.93 -26.70 5.22
N GLU A 222 -6.38 -26.95 6.43
CA GLU A 222 -6.90 -28.23 6.87
C GLU A 222 -8.14 -28.07 7.76
N GLY A 223 -8.97 -29.12 7.80
CA GLY A 223 -10.12 -29.17 8.72
C GLY A 223 -9.68 -29.63 10.09
N VAL A 224 -9.86 -28.78 11.09
CA VAL A 224 -9.52 -29.04 12.50
C VAL A 224 -10.80 -29.18 13.32
N LYS A 225 -10.84 -30.14 14.23
CA LYS A 225 -11.95 -30.29 15.18
C LYS A 225 -11.84 -29.19 16.23
N ASP A 226 -12.86 -28.36 16.34
CA ASP A 226 -12.97 -27.33 17.37
C ASP A 226 -13.92 -27.82 18.48
N LYS A 227 -13.72 -27.36 19.72
CA LYS A 227 -14.57 -27.75 20.87
C LYS A 227 -15.97 -27.15 20.79
N TRP A 228 -16.13 -26.03 20.11
CA TRP A 228 -17.35 -25.22 20.04
C TRP A 228 -17.98 -25.24 18.63
N VAL A 229 -17.22 -25.62 17.60
CA VAL A 229 -17.69 -25.76 16.21
C VAL A 229 -17.36 -27.15 15.67
N LYS A 230 -18.31 -27.81 14.98
CA LYS A 230 -18.14 -29.19 14.47
C LYS A 230 -16.92 -29.40 13.57
N LEU A 231 -16.48 -28.38 12.83
CA LEU A 231 -15.27 -28.38 12.00
C LEU A 231 -14.86 -26.93 11.69
N LYS A 232 -13.64 -26.54 12.07
CA LYS A 232 -13.03 -25.24 11.72
C LYS A 232 -11.98 -25.47 10.62
N VAL A 233 -11.84 -24.55 9.68
CA VAL A 233 -10.71 -24.57 8.74
C VAL A 233 -9.58 -23.75 9.31
N GLU A 234 -8.37 -24.31 9.34
CA GLU A 234 -7.16 -23.62 9.76
C GLU A 234 -6.22 -23.43 8.58
N PHE A 235 -5.77 -22.20 8.33
CA PHE A 235 -4.78 -21.89 7.30
C PHE A 235 -3.35 -22.02 7.84
N LYS A 236 -2.44 -22.53 7.01
CA LYS A 236 -1.03 -22.77 7.37
C LYS A 236 -0.11 -21.89 6.54
N GLU A 237 0.81 -21.20 7.21
CA GLU A 237 1.79 -20.32 6.57
C GLU A 237 2.70 -21.09 5.60
N SER A 238 3.09 -22.31 5.96
CA SER A 238 3.95 -23.17 5.13
C SER A 238 3.35 -23.45 3.74
N GLY A 239 2.05 -23.72 3.65
CA GLY A 239 1.38 -23.95 2.37
C GLY A 239 1.20 -22.66 1.54
N LEU A 240 1.20 -21.50 2.21
CA LEU A 240 1.03 -20.17 1.61
C LEU A 240 2.33 -19.49 1.20
N MET A 241 3.48 -20.05 1.60
CA MET A 241 4.80 -19.50 1.29
C MET A 241 4.99 -19.19 -0.22
N PRO A 242 4.61 -20.06 -1.18
CA PRO A 242 4.75 -19.74 -2.60
C PRO A 242 4.00 -18.48 -3.01
N LEU A 243 2.79 -18.28 -2.46
CA LEU A 243 2.01 -17.06 -2.72
C LEU A 243 2.72 -15.85 -2.11
N SER A 244 3.14 -15.94 -0.85
CA SER A 244 3.82 -14.84 -0.15
C SER A 244 5.06 -14.36 -0.90
N GLU A 245 5.91 -15.30 -1.35
CA GLU A 245 7.10 -15.01 -2.15
C GLU A 245 6.76 -14.40 -3.52
N LEU A 246 5.73 -14.92 -4.21
CA LEU A 246 5.30 -14.34 -5.48
C LEU A 246 4.86 -12.89 -5.33
N ARG A 247 4.21 -12.50 -4.23
CA ARG A 247 3.82 -11.09 -3.99
C ARG A 247 5.05 -10.17 -3.88
N VAL A 248 6.08 -10.62 -3.17
CA VAL A 248 7.37 -9.92 -3.03
C VAL A 248 8.05 -9.77 -4.40
N ILE A 249 8.13 -10.87 -5.16
CA ILE A 249 8.77 -10.90 -6.48
C ILE A 249 8.01 -10.01 -7.48
N CYS A 250 6.67 -10.02 -7.44
CA CYS A 250 5.87 -9.14 -8.30
C CYS A 250 6.14 -7.67 -8.00
N SER A 251 6.23 -7.30 -6.72
CA SER A 251 6.56 -5.94 -6.29
C SER A 251 7.96 -5.52 -6.77
N TYR A 252 8.93 -6.43 -6.66
CA TYR A 252 10.28 -6.24 -7.22
C TYR A 252 10.25 -5.99 -8.75
N PHE A 253 9.50 -6.79 -9.50
CA PHE A 253 9.40 -6.62 -10.97
C PHE A 253 8.75 -5.30 -11.39
N ARG A 254 7.97 -4.67 -10.51
CA ARG A 254 7.38 -3.34 -10.73
C ARG A 254 8.31 -2.19 -10.29
N GLY A 255 9.47 -2.50 -9.73
CA GLY A 255 10.41 -1.50 -9.19
C GLY A 255 9.91 -0.85 -7.91
N GLU A 256 8.99 -1.49 -7.19
CA GLU A 256 8.49 -1.00 -5.91
C GLU A 256 9.50 -1.30 -4.79
N THR A 257 9.51 -0.47 -3.74
CA THR A 257 10.25 -0.78 -2.51
C THR A 257 9.67 -2.05 -1.91
N VAL A 258 10.43 -3.13 -1.99
CA VAL A 258 10.05 -4.39 -1.38
C VAL A 258 10.15 -4.22 0.14
N LYS A 259 9.18 -4.74 0.89
CA LYS A 259 9.23 -4.90 2.35
C LYS A 259 8.57 -6.24 2.71
N PRO A 260 8.86 -6.83 3.89
CA PRO A 260 8.26 -8.10 4.28
C PRO A 260 6.74 -8.04 4.16
N VAL A 261 6.13 -9.09 3.59
CA VAL A 261 4.68 -9.17 3.50
C VAL A 261 4.13 -9.37 4.90
N TYR A 262 3.38 -8.38 5.38
CA TYR A 262 2.68 -8.53 6.64
C TYR A 262 1.47 -9.44 6.40
N ASP A 263 1.60 -10.69 6.86
CA ASP A 263 0.51 -11.64 7.05
C ASP A 263 -0.32 -12.04 5.81
N THR A 264 0.34 -12.65 4.81
CA THR A 264 -0.35 -13.32 3.67
C THR A 264 -1.40 -14.33 4.16
N LYS A 265 -1.21 -14.95 5.33
CA LYS A 265 -2.14 -15.92 5.89
C LYS A 265 -3.48 -15.29 6.26
N LYS A 266 -3.48 -14.28 7.12
CA LYS A 266 -4.70 -13.56 7.53
C LYS A 266 -5.39 -12.94 6.33
N MET A 267 -4.62 -12.40 5.38
CA MET A 267 -5.17 -11.89 4.12
C MET A 267 -5.94 -12.98 3.37
N VAL A 268 -5.33 -14.15 3.12
CA VAL A 268 -5.97 -15.27 2.42
C VAL A 268 -7.17 -15.82 3.19
N GLU A 269 -7.05 -15.98 4.50
CA GLU A 269 -8.12 -16.46 5.37
C GLU A 269 -9.35 -15.55 5.27
N ASN A 270 -9.15 -14.23 5.39
CA ASN A 270 -10.22 -13.25 5.27
C ASN A 270 -10.89 -13.32 3.89
N MET A 271 -10.10 -13.29 2.81
CA MET A 271 -10.67 -13.28 1.45
C MET A 271 -11.41 -14.57 1.12
N VAL A 272 -10.90 -15.73 1.53
CA VAL A 272 -11.59 -17.01 1.34
C VAL A 272 -12.82 -17.11 2.24
N GLY A 273 -12.80 -16.51 3.43
CA GLY A 273 -13.95 -16.39 4.31
C GLY A 273 -15.11 -15.60 3.67
N HIS A 274 -14.78 -14.51 2.96
CA HIS A 274 -15.76 -13.64 2.28
C HIS A 274 -16.23 -14.19 0.94
N VAL A 275 -15.30 -14.53 0.05
CA VAL A 275 -15.61 -14.94 -1.33
C VAL A 275 -15.99 -16.43 -1.39
N GLY A 276 -15.49 -17.23 -0.45
CA GLY A 276 -15.72 -18.67 -0.38
C GLY A 276 -14.67 -19.51 -1.12
N PHE A 277 -14.58 -20.79 -0.74
CA PHE A 277 -13.71 -21.76 -1.41
C PHE A 277 -14.11 -21.96 -2.88
N ARG A 278 -13.13 -22.28 -3.73
CA ARG A 278 -13.26 -22.55 -5.17
C ARG A 278 -13.63 -21.33 -6.04
N ASN A 279 -13.56 -20.13 -5.48
CA ASN A 279 -13.69 -18.89 -6.23
C ASN A 279 -12.32 -18.24 -6.47
N TRP A 280 -12.18 -17.56 -7.60
CA TRP A 280 -10.96 -16.83 -7.96
C TRP A 280 -10.93 -15.49 -7.25
N ILE A 281 -9.78 -15.17 -6.66
CA ILE A 281 -9.53 -13.91 -5.94
C ILE A 281 -8.27 -13.30 -6.54
N SER A 282 -8.38 -12.07 -7.06
CA SER A 282 -7.24 -11.32 -7.61
C SER A 282 -6.47 -10.58 -6.51
N LEU A 283 -5.18 -10.35 -6.75
CA LEU A 283 -4.27 -9.66 -5.85
C LEU A 283 -3.29 -8.77 -6.62
N ASP A 284 -2.76 -7.77 -5.91
CA ASP A 284 -1.63 -6.95 -6.32
C ASP A 284 -1.79 -6.41 -7.75
N GLY A 285 -2.91 -5.71 -7.99
CA GLY A 285 -3.21 -5.08 -9.27
C GLY A 285 -3.42 -6.08 -10.41
N ASN A 286 -4.10 -7.19 -10.13
CA ASN A 286 -4.26 -8.33 -11.05
C ASN A 286 -2.93 -9.02 -11.42
N SER A 287 -1.90 -8.76 -10.63
CA SER A 287 -0.61 -9.47 -10.55
C SER A 287 -0.74 -10.98 -10.59
N ILE A 288 -1.56 -11.41 -9.64
CA ILE A 288 -1.74 -12.78 -9.21
C ILE A 288 -3.23 -12.95 -8.99
N ARG A 289 -3.77 -14.12 -9.27
CA ARG A 289 -5.06 -14.55 -8.74
C ARG A 289 -4.93 -15.94 -8.14
N PHE A 290 -5.65 -16.23 -7.09
CA PHE A 290 -5.60 -17.55 -6.45
C PHE A 290 -7.00 -18.10 -6.19
N ARG A 291 -7.05 -19.41 -5.96
CA ARG A 291 -8.26 -20.14 -5.59
C ARG A 291 -7.91 -21.26 -4.62
N VAL A 292 -8.57 -21.27 -3.45
CA VAL A 292 -8.34 -22.28 -2.41
C VAL A 292 -9.43 -23.34 -2.42
N TYR A 293 -9.04 -24.59 -2.16
CA TYR A 293 -9.92 -25.74 -2.06
C TYR A 293 -9.92 -26.30 -0.64
N LYS A 294 -11.06 -26.89 -0.22
CA LYS A 294 -11.22 -27.48 1.13
C LYS A 294 -10.26 -28.64 1.44
N ASN A 295 -9.65 -29.25 0.43
CA ASN A 295 -8.63 -30.30 0.59
C ASN A 295 -7.21 -29.72 0.82
N GLY A 296 -7.08 -28.40 0.98
CA GLY A 296 -5.80 -27.72 1.20
C GLY A 296 -5.00 -27.43 -0.06
N SER A 297 -5.52 -27.72 -1.25
CA SER A 297 -4.90 -27.29 -2.51
C SER A 297 -5.20 -25.81 -2.78
N MET A 298 -4.21 -25.05 -3.27
CA MET A 298 -4.38 -23.69 -3.78
C MET A 298 -3.83 -23.62 -5.20
N TYR A 299 -4.63 -23.03 -6.09
CA TYR A 299 -4.24 -22.76 -7.46
C TYR A 299 -3.88 -21.28 -7.52
N ILE A 300 -2.73 -20.96 -8.09
CA ILE A 300 -2.18 -19.61 -8.24
C ILE A 300 -1.97 -19.39 -9.73
N ASP A 301 -2.65 -18.40 -10.29
CA ASP A 301 -2.42 -17.94 -11.65
C ASP A 301 -1.64 -16.60 -11.57
N VAL A 302 -0.54 -16.48 -12.30
CA VAL A 302 0.23 -15.23 -12.44
C VAL A 302 0.10 -14.68 -13.85
N HIS A 303 0.23 -13.37 -13.99
CA HIS A 303 0.24 -12.73 -15.31
C HIS A 303 1.33 -13.38 -16.22
N PRO A 304 1.06 -13.61 -17.52
CA PRO A 304 2.01 -14.27 -18.43
C PRO A 304 3.42 -13.65 -18.43
N ASP A 305 3.51 -12.32 -18.48
CA ASP A 305 4.81 -11.60 -18.42
C ASP A 305 5.60 -11.90 -17.14
N ILE A 306 4.90 -12.15 -16.02
CA ILE A 306 5.54 -12.50 -14.75
C ILE A 306 6.05 -13.93 -14.83
N ALA A 307 5.26 -14.87 -15.37
CA ALA A 307 5.72 -16.24 -15.59
C ALA A 307 6.96 -16.29 -16.49
N GLU A 308 7.01 -15.47 -17.55
CA GLU A 308 8.17 -15.37 -18.43
C GLU A 308 9.41 -14.82 -17.70
N ARG A 309 9.26 -13.76 -16.92
CA ARG A 309 10.35 -13.19 -16.10
C ARG A 309 10.88 -14.21 -15.08
N LEU A 310 9.99 -14.92 -14.39
CA LEU A 310 10.36 -16.00 -13.46
C LEU A 310 11.18 -17.09 -14.17
N ASN A 311 10.75 -17.48 -15.38
CA ASN A 311 11.44 -18.47 -16.19
C ASN A 311 12.82 -18.00 -16.68
N ASN A 312 12.96 -16.73 -17.06
CA ASN A 312 14.26 -16.16 -17.41
C ASN A 312 15.26 -16.23 -16.25
N ILE A 313 14.79 -15.95 -15.04
CA ILE A 313 15.60 -16.06 -13.82
C ILE A 313 15.93 -17.52 -13.53
N LEU A 314 14.95 -18.42 -13.61
CA LEU A 314 15.15 -19.85 -13.35
C LEU A 314 16.15 -20.48 -14.34
N ALA A 315 16.13 -20.09 -15.62
CA ALA A 315 17.08 -20.56 -16.63
C ALA A 315 18.54 -20.26 -16.26
N ALA A 316 18.78 -19.12 -15.62
CA ALA A 316 20.10 -18.71 -15.19
C ALA A 316 20.61 -19.51 -13.97
N ILE A 317 19.70 -20.11 -13.19
CA ILE A 317 20.03 -20.90 -11.99
C ILE A 317 20.16 -22.39 -12.35
N VAL A 318 19.29 -22.88 -13.23
CA VAL A 318 19.24 -24.27 -13.67
C VAL A 318 19.29 -24.29 -15.20
N PRO A 319 20.49 -24.37 -15.81
CA PRO A 319 20.68 -24.22 -17.26
C PRO A 319 19.92 -25.21 -18.16
N LEU A 320 19.43 -26.32 -17.59
CA LEU A 320 18.62 -27.34 -18.27
C LEU A 320 17.14 -27.30 -17.88
N ALA A 321 16.69 -26.32 -17.09
CA ALA A 321 15.32 -26.26 -16.60
C ALA A 321 14.31 -25.73 -17.61
N LEU A 322 14.72 -25.28 -18.79
CA LEU A 322 13.81 -24.77 -19.81
C LEU A 322 14.23 -25.20 -21.22
N PRO A 323 13.28 -25.50 -22.13
CA PRO A 323 13.58 -25.72 -23.55
C PRO A 323 14.22 -24.46 -24.17
N ALA A 324 15.12 -24.65 -25.14
CA ALA A 324 15.81 -23.57 -25.84
C ALA A 324 14.86 -22.67 -26.66
N GLU A 325 13.75 -23.24 -27.16
CA GLU A 325 12.68 -22.50 -27.84
C GLU A 325 11.49 -22.31 -26.89
N ARG A 326 11.08 -21.05 -26.72
CA ARG A 326 9.89 -20.67 -25.95
C ARG A 326 8.90 -20.02 -26.89
N VAL A 327 7.67 -20.52 -26.91
CA VAL A 327 6.58 -19.91 -27.66
C VAL A 327 6.15 -18.65 -26.92
N ALA A 328 6.22 -17.49 -27.58
CA ALA A 328 5.71 -16.24 -27.05
C ALA A 328 4.21 -16.35 -26.73
N HIS A 329 3.76 -15.68 -25.67
CA HIS A 329 2.36 -15.71 -25.29
C HIS A 329 1.46 -15.13 -26.39
N THR A 330 0.35 -15.80 -26.70
CA THR A 330 -0.62 -15.28 -27.67
C THR A 330 -1.48 -14.18 -27.03
N LYS A 331 -1.96 -13.23 -27.85
CA LYS A 331 -2.88 -12.17 -27.43
C LYS A 331 -4.16 -12.72 -26.77
N ALA A 332 -4.64 -13.90 -27.19
CA ALA A 332 -5.80 -14.56 -26.60
C ALA A 332 -5.55 -15.01 -25.15
N THR A 333 -4.36 -15.54 -24.84
CA THR A 333 -3.99 -15.95 -23.46
C THR A 333 -3.88 -14.75 -22.52
N LEU A 334 -3.45 -13.60 -23.03
CA LEU A 334 -3.39 -12.34 -22.26
C LEU A 334 -4.79 -11.79 -21.95
N GLN A 335 -5.78 -11.99 -22.83
CA GLN A 335 -7.17 -11.53 -22.62
C GLN A 335 -7.93 -12.33 -21.53
N GLU A 336 -7.50 -13.55 -21.20
CA GLU A 336 -8.07 -14.32 -20.08
C GLU A 336 -7.65 -13.81 -18.69
N PHE A 337 -6.64 -12.94 -18.64
CA PHE A 337 -6.21 -12.27 -17.42
C PHE A 337 -6.80 -10.86 -17.35
N PRO A 338 -7.31 -10.44 -16.17
CA PRO A 338 -7.74 -9.06 -16.00
C PRO A 338 -6.57 -8.10 -16.26
N ALA A 339 -6.88 -6.93 -16.81
CA ALA A 339 -5.88 -5.90 -17.07
C ALA A 339 -5.12 -5.52 -15.79
N LEU A 340 -3.80 -5.34 -15.91
CA LEU A 340 -2.96 -4.94 -14.79
C LEU A 340 -3.37 -3.55 -14.30
N LYS A 341 -3.62 -3.42 -13.01
CA LYS A 341 -3.90 -2.13 -12.37
C LYS A 341 -2.62 -1.56 -11.76
N ARG A 342 -2.48 -0.24 -11.82
CA ARG A 342 -1.43 0.47 -11.09
C ARG A 342 -1.74 0.40 -9.59
N CYS A 343 -0.77 -0.08 -8.81
CA CYS A 343 -0.91 -0.17 -7.37
C CYS A 343 -0.23 1.01 -6.67
N ILE A 344 -0.75 1.34 -5.48
CA ILE A 344 0.03 2.02 -4.43
C ILE A 344 1.22 1.10 -4.09
N ASP A 345 2.34 1.68 -3.66
CA ASP A 345 3.50 0.89 -3.27
C ASP A 345 3.15 -0.16 -2.20
N PHE A 346 3.80 -1.31 -2.31
CA PHE A 346 3.52 -2.47 -1.45
C PHE A 346 3.56 -2.14 0.05
N HIS A 347 4.48 -1.29 0.49
CA HIS A 347 4.62 -0.96 1.92
C HIS A 347 3.44 -0.15 2.45
N SER A 348 3.08 0.92 1.77
CA SER A 348 1.91 1.76 2.08
C SER A 348 0.66 0.89 2.18
N ARG A 349 0.47 -0.04 1.25
CA ARG A 349 -0.68 -0.96 1.26
C ARG A 349 -0.74 -1.84 2.49
N MET A 350 0.40 -2.38 2.95
CA MET A 350 0.42 -3.22 4.15
C MET A 350 0.10 -2.39 5.39
N GLN A 351 0.69 -1.19 5.52
CA GLN A 351 0.39 -0.29 6.63
C GLN A 351 -1.08 0.13 6.68
N LEU A 352 -1.68 0.44 5.52
CA LEU A 352 -3.10 0.77 5.43
C LEU A 352 -3.98 -0.43 5.82
N ALA A 353 -3.62 -1.65 5.40
CA ALA A 353 -4.37 -2.86 5.71
C ALA A 353 -4.30 -3.30 7.19
N GLU A 354 -3.31 -2.81 7.92
CA GLU A 354 -3.13 -3.05 9.36
C GLU A 354 -3.97 -2.11 10.24
N LEU A 355 -4.58 -1.07 9.67
CA LEU A 355 -5.44 -0.17 10.42
C LEU A 355 -6.70 -0.89 10.89
N ASP A 356 -6.81 -1.06 12.20
CA ASP A 356 -8.00 -1.60 12.84
C ASP A 356 -8.93 -0.44 13.23
N PHE A 357 -10.14 -0.45 12.68
CA PHE A 357 -11.16 0.57 12.94
C PHE A 357 -12.18 0.09 13.97
N THR A 358 -12.51 0.97 14.91
CA THR A 358 -13.56 0.77 15.91
C THR A 358 -14.61 1.85 15.80
N GLN A 359 -15.87 1.46 15.94
CA GLN A 359 -16.99 2.39 15.90
C GLN A 359 -17.22 3.07 17.27
N ASN A 360 -17.27 4.40 17.28
CA ASN A 360 -17.62 5.21 18.43
C ASN A 360 -18.82 6.11 18.08
N GLU A 361 -19.94 5.95 18.79
CA GLU A 361 -21.24 6.68 18.67
C GLU A 361 -21.83 6.82 17.26
N LYS A 362 -21.11 7.41 16.29
CA LYS A 362 -21.50 7.63 14.89
C LYS A 362 -20.36 7.48 13.87
N GLU A 363 -19.11 7.35 14.30
CA GLU A 363 -17.95 7.36 13.40
C GLU A 363 -17.05 6.13 13.63
N TRP A 364 -16.32 5.76 12.59
CA TRP A 364 -15.30 4.72 12.63
C TRP A 364 -13.94 5.37 12.78
N SER A 365 -13.16 4.96 13.77
CA SER A 365 -11.86 5.56 14.04
C SER A 365 -10.77 4.53 14.29
N SER A 366 -9.54 4.89 13.91
CA SER A 366 -8.33 4.13 14.19
C SER A 366 -7.25 5.06 14.71
N TRP A 367 -6.53 4.63 15.74
CA TRP A 367 -5.32 5.32 16.20
C TRP A 367 -4.17 5.01 15.27
N THR A 368 -3.45 6.03 14.83
CA THR A 368 -2.29 5.82 13.95
C THR A 368 -1.33 6.99 14.01
N SER A 369 -0.03 6.71 14.02
CA SER A 369 1.01 7.74 13.88
C SER A 369 1.23 8.19 12.43
N LEU A 370 0.45 7.65 11.46
CA LEU A 370 0.48 8.08 10.05
C LEU A 370 0.15 9.56 9.88
N GLY A 371 -0.59 10.12 10.83
CA GLY A 371 -1.10 11.48 10.79
C GLY A 371 -0.10 12.60 11.01
N TYR A 372 1.14 12.31 11.44
CA TYR A 372 2.22 13.31 11.60
C TYR A 372 2.65 13.81 10.21
N ALA A 373 1.72 14.42 9.48
CA ALA A 373 1.80 14.99 8.16
C ALA A 373 2.14 16.48 8.25
N GLY A 374 3.16 16.82 9.07
CA GLY A 374 3.84 18.10 8.95
C GLY A 374 4.76 18.10 7.73
N GLU A 375 5.42 19.22 7.46
CA GLU A 375 6.38 19.36 6.33
C GLU A 375 7.51 18.31 6.32
N ASN A 376 7.72 17.60 7.44
CA ASN A 376 8.75 16.57 7.63
C ASN A 376 8.23 15.11 7.60
N ALA A 377 7.00 14.85 7.15
CA ALA A 377 6.46 13.49 7.08
C ALA A 377 7.15 12.66 5.98
N ASP A 378 7.62 11.45 6.30
CA ASP A 378 8.13 10.50 5.31
C ASP A 378 7.10 10.26 4.19
N LYS A 379 7.59 10.08 2.95
CA LYS A 379 6.82 9.93 1.71
C LYS A 379 5.73 8.85 1.82
N THR A 380 6.02 7.73 2.49
CA THR A 380 5.01 6.68 2.75
C THR A 380 3.84 7.20 3.59
N ARG A 381 4.09 8.02 4.61
CA ARG A 381 3.01 8.59 5.45
C ARG A 381 2.14 9.57 4.65
N GLN A 382 2.76 10.38 3.79
CA GLN A 382 2.03 11.29 2.90
C GLN A 382 1.11 10.53 1.95
N VAL A 383 1.65 9.50 1.26
CA VAL A 383 0.87 8.63 0.38
C VAL A 383 -0.30 7.97 1.14
N ASN A 384 -0.06 7.44 2.34
CA ASN A 384 -1.11 6.84 3.15
C ASN A 384 -2.20 7.84 3.54
N ALA A 385 -1.81 9.05 3.96
CA ALA A 385 -2.75 10.11 4.31
C ALA A 385 -3.60 10.53 3.09
N ASP A 386 -3.00 10.64 1.91
CA ASP A 386 -3.70 11.02 0.68
C ASP A 386 -4.67 9.94 0.23
N VAL A 387 -4.30 8.66 0.33
CA VAL A 387 -5.20 7.53 0.07
C VAL A 387 -6.38 7.55 1.05
N LEU A 388 -6.14 7.75 2.34
CA LEU A 388 -7.21 7.83 3.34
C LEU A 388 -8.15 9.02 3.08
N ARG A 389 -7.61 10.20 2.74
CA ARG A 389 -8.42 11.38 2.39
C ARG A 389 -9.23 11.15 1.12
N PHE A 390 -8.63 10.52 0.10
CA PHE A 390 -9.34 10.14 -1.12
C PHE A 390 -10.57 9.28 -0.80
N LEU A 391 -10.43 8.33 0.13
CA LEU A 391 -11.52 7.48 0.60
C LEU A 391 -12.56 8.22 1.45
N GLY A 392 -12.38 9.51 1.76
CA GLY A 392 -13.28 10.31 2.58
C GLY A 392 -12.92 10.36 4.06
N ALA A 393 -11.73 9.89 4.45
CA ALA A 393 -11.29 9.99 5.83
C ALA A 393 -10.90 11.43 6.20
N ARG A 394 -11.21 11.82 7.44
CA ARG A 394 -10.51 12.94 8.08
C ARG A 394 -9.27 12.39 8.77
N VAL A 395 -8.12 12.96 8.45
CA VAL A 395 -6.80 12.52 8.93
C VAL A 395 -6.19 13.62 9.81
N THR A 396 -5.90 13.28 11.06
CA THR A 396 -5.19 14.10 12.05
C THR A 396 -3.91 13.42 12.48
N SER A 397 -3.06 14.09 13.28
CA SER A 397 -1.75 13.58 13.76
C SER A 397 -1.74 12.16 14.31
N TYR A 398 -2.79 11.76 15.02
CA TYR A 398 -2.83 10.47 15.72
C TYR A 398 -4.10 9.66 15.44
N GLN A 399 -4.97 10.16 14.58
CA GLN A 399 -6.31 9.59 14.40
C GLN A 399 -6.80 9.76 12.96
N VAL A 400 -7.39 8.69 12.45
CA VAL A 400 -8.12 8.65 11.18
C VAL A 400 -9.57 8.34 11.49
N THR A 401 -10.50 9.09 10.90
CA THR A 401 -11.94 8.91 11.11
C THR A 401 -12.70 8.83 9.79
N PHE A 402 -13.63 7.88 9.68
CA PHE A 402 -14.61 7.75 8.60
C PHE A 402 -16.03 7.88 9.16
N ASP A 403 -16.95 8.38 8.33
CA ASP A 403 -18.40 8.42 8.60
C ASP A 403 -19.13 7.13 8.18
N TYR A 404 -18.41 6.17 7.59
CA TYR A 404 -18.87 4.84 7.19
C TYR A 404 -17.91 3.75 7.68
N ASP A 405 -18.30 2.47 7.64
CA ASP A 405 -17.43 1.34 7.99
C ASP A 405 -16.36 1.09 6.89
N PRO A 406 -15.08 1.39 7.14
CA PRO A 406 -14.06 1.29 6.10
C PRO A 406 -13.48 -0.12 5.95
N THR A 407 -13.94 -1.10 6.73
CA THR A 407 -13.30 -2.43 6.84
C THR A 407 -13.11 -3.12 5.49
N GLU A 408 -14.14 -3.16 4.64
CA GLU A 408 -14.06 -3.78 3.31
C GLU A 408 -13.18 -2.97 2.35
N VAL A 409 -13.23 -1.64 2.44
CA VAL A 409 -12.44 -0.70 1.64
C VAL A 409 -10.94 -0.86 1.94
N MET A 410 -10.57 -0.88 3.22
CA MET A 410 -9.18 -1.03 3.65
C MET A 410 -8.63 -2.41 3.30
N ARG A 411 -9.46 -3.45 3.43
CA ARG A 411 -9.11 -4.79 2.93
C ARG A 411 -8.88 -4.78 1.42
N PHE A 412 -9.70 -4.04 0.67
CA PHE A 412 -9.50 -3.89 -0.76
C PHE A 412 -8.13 -3.30 -1.10
N ILE A 413 -7.77 -2.19 -0.46
CA ILE A 413 -6.45 -1.57 -0.61
C ILE A 413 -5.31 -2.54 -0.25
N GLY A 414 -5.45 -3.30 0.84
CA GLY A 414 -4.43 -4.26 1.26
C GLY A 414 -4.12 -5.31 0.20
N HIS A 415 -5.15 -6.00 -0.30
CA HIS A 415 -4.96 -7.14 -1.21
C HIS A 415 -4.82 -6.77 -2.69
N MET A 416 -5.54 -5.75 -3.17
CA MET A 416 -5.49 -5.31 -4.57
C MET A 416 -4.52 -4.15 -4.78
N GLY A 417 -4.48 -3.19 -3.86
CA GLY A 417 -3.60 -2.02 -3.95
C GLY A 417 -3.93 -1.02 -5.04
N ALA A 418 -4.95 -1.29 -5.84
CA ALA A 418 -5.31 -0.47 -6.97
C ALA A 418 -6.10 0.75 -6.49
N MET A 419 -5.67 1.92 -6.93
CA MET A 419 -6.47 3.13 -6.84
C MET A 419 -7.25 3.32 -8.15
N PRO A 420 -8.43 3.95 -8.10
CA PRO A 420 -9.14 4.39 -9.29
C PRO A 420 -8.21 5.23 -10.16
N ASP A 421 -8.25 5.00 -11.47
CA ASP A 421 -7.57 5.89 -12.40
C ASP A 421 -8.39 7.18 -12.54
N ILE A 422 -8.02 8.17 -11.75
CA ILE A 422 -8.69 9.48 -11.68
C ILE A 422 -8.82 10.10 -13.08
N LYS A 423 -7.81 9.95 -13.96
CA LYS A 423 -7.82 10.58 -15.28
C LYS A 423 -8.73 9.85 -16.26
N SER A 424 -8.61 8.53 -16.37
CA SER A 424 -9.41 7.78 -17.36
C SER A 424 -10.88 7.65 -16.93
N HIS A 425 -11.12 7.43 -15.64
CA HIS A 425 -12.46 7.31 -15.08
C HIS A 425 -13.10 8.68 -14.75
N GLN A 426 -12.33 9.77 -14.77
CA GLN A 426 -12.79 11.13 -14.45
C GLN A 426 -13.54 11.21 -13.12
N PHE A 427 -12.97 10.61 -12.08
CA PHE A 427 -13.56 10.65 -10.75
C PHE A 427 -13.24 11.99 -10.07
N TYR A 428 -14.26 12.84 -9.94
CA TYR A 428 -14.19 14.13 -9.24
C TYR A 428 -15.35 14.23 -8.24
N PRO A 429 -15.07 14.07 -6.92
CA PRO A 429 -16.08 14.21 -5.87
C PRO A 429 -16.86 15.51 -6.01
N SER A 430 -18.19 15.44 -5.91
CA SER A 430 -19.03 16.64 -5.93
C SER A 430 -18.97 17.36 -4.59
N SER A 431 -18.96 18.69 -4.60
CA SER A 431 -18.96 19.48 -3.37
C SER A 431 -20.30 19.38 -2.62
N ALA A 432 -20.26 19.66 -1.30
CA ALA A 432 -21.48 19.75 -0.49
C ALA A 432 -22.44 20.84 -1.00
N ARG A 433 -21.89 21.94 -1.52
CA ARG A 433 -22.67 23.03 -2.12
C ARG A 433 -23.43 22.56 -3.36
N LEU A 434 -22.78 21.79 -4.25
CA LEU A 434 -23.46 21.21 -5.40
C LEU A 434 -24.53 20.20 -4.98
N SER A 435 -24.25 19.35 -3.98
CA SER A 435 -25.23 18.40 -3.46
C SER A 435 -26.47 19.08 -2.89
N GLU A 436 -26.29 20.10 -2.05
CA GLU A 436 -27.40 20.88 -1.47
C GLU A 436 -28.25 21.54 -2.55
N TYR A 437 -27.59 22.15 -3.55
CA TYR A 437 -28.27 22.78 -4.67
C TYR A 437 -29.08 21.77 -5.49
N VAL A 438 -28.47 20.67 -5.91
CA VAL A 438 -29.12 19.62 -6.70
C VAL A 438 -30.27 18.96 -5.93
N ALA A 439 -30.11 18.75 -4.62
CA ALA A 439 -31.19 18.26 -3.75
C ALA A 439 -32.36 19.25 -3.70
N SER A 440 -32.09 20.55 -3.62
CA SER A 440 -33.13 21.58 -3.52
C SER A 440 -34.00 21.69 -4.78
N ILE A 441 -33.40 21.56 -5.97
CA ILE A 441 -34.12 21.69 -7.25
C ILE A 441 -34.89 20.41 -7.62
N ILE A 442 -34.35 19.24 -7.26
CA ILE A 442 -35.02 17.96 -7.51
C ILE A 442 -36.15 17.74 -6.51
N ALA A 443 -35.95 18.20 -5.27
CA ALA A 443 -36.89 18.09 -4.17
C ALA A 443 -37.47 16.67 -4.05
N ALA A 444 -36.58 15.67 -4.07
CA ALA A 444 -36.98 14.26 -4.06
C ALA A 444 -37.79 13.95 -2.79
N GLY A 445 -38.97 13.35 -2.99
CA GLY A 445 -39.88 12.94 -1.94
C GLY A 445 -39.47 11.64 -1.25
N GLU A 446 -40.09 11.37 -0.11
CA GLU A 446 -39.94 10.09 0.60
C GLU A 446 -40.39 8.92 -0.30
N GLY A 447 -39.54 7.91 -0.41
CA GLY A 447 -39.81 6.69 -1.19
C GLY A 447 -39.65 6.83 -2.71
N GLU A 448 -39.42 8.04 -3.24
CA GLU A 448 -39.13 8.22 -4.67
C GLU A 448 -37.86 7.45 -5.07
N ARG A 449 -37.86 6.88 -6.27
CA ARG A 449 -36.72 6.14 -6.82
C ARG A 449 -35.83 7.10 -7.57
N LEU A 450 -34.56 7.16 -7.16
CA LEU A 450 -33.56 8.06 -7.70
C LEU A 450 -32.42 7.25 -8.32
N LEU A 451 -32.08 7.56 -9.57
CA LEU A 451 -30.90 7.00 -10.23
C LEU A 451 -29.74 8.00 -10.18
N GLU A 452 -28.59 7.54 -9.70
CA GLU A 452 -27.29 8.19 -9.87
C GLU A 452 -26.44 7.29 -10.79
N PRO A 453 -26.23 7.67 -12.06
CA PRO A 453 -25.60 6.83 -13.08
C PRO A 453 -24.06 6.75 -12.99
N ASN A 454 -23.43 7.58 -12.17
CA ASN A 454 -21.98 7.76 -12.00
C ASN A 454 -21.63 8.04 -10.51
N ILE A 455 -22.07 7.15 -9.62
CA ILE A 455 -22.28 7.50 -8.19
C ILE A 455 -20.99 7.83 -7.46
N GLY A 456 -19.85 7.29 -7.88
CA GLY A 456 -18.59 7.57 -7.22
C GLY A 456 -18.63 7.15 -5.75
N HIS A 457 -18.31 8.06 -4.84
CA HIS A 457 -18.47 7.85 -3.39
C HIS A 457 -19.84 8.33 -2.86
N GLY A 458 -20.77 8.72 -3.73
CA GLY A 458 -22.09 9.26 -3.35
C GLY A 458 -22.08 10.73 -2.91
N ASP A 459 -21.02 11.50 -3.20
CA ASP A 459 -20.87 12.85 -2.67
C ASP A 459 -21.92 13.85 -3.21
N LEU A 460 -22.46 13.62 -4.42
CA LEU A 460 -23.59 14.41 -4.94
C LEU A 460 -24.89 14.16 -4.15
N LEU A 461 -24.98 13.04 -3.44
CA LEU A 461 -26.15 12.60 -2.70
C LEU A 461 -26.09 12.92 -1.21
N GLN A 462 -25.01 13.53 -0.71
CA GLN A 462 -24.79 13.72 0.73
C GLN A 462 -25.86 14.59 1.42
N CYS A 463 -26.49 15.52 0.68
CA CYS A 463 -27.58 16.37 1.18
C CYS A 463 -28.99 15.82 0.88
N PHE A 464 -29.11 14.67 0.23
CA PHE A 464 -30.42 14.07 -0.06
C PHE A 464 -31.03 13.40 1.18
N PRO A 465 -32.37 13.38 1.32
CA PRO A 465 -33.02 12.64 2.40
C PRO A 465 -32.70 11.15 2.33
N LYS A 466 -32.38 10.55 3.49
CA LYS A 466 -32.12 9.10 3.59
C LYS A 466 -33.32 8.21 3.23
N SER A 467 -34.52 8.80 3.13
CA SER A 467 -35.76 8.12 2.74
C SER A 467 -35.95 7.99 1.22
N VAL A 468 -35.04 8.56 0.41
CA VAL A 468 -35.03 8.38 -1.04
C VAL A 468 -34.41 7.03 -1.40
N ASN A 469 -35.04 6.30 -2.31
CA ASN A 469 -34.55 5.00 -2.77
C ASN A 469 -33.54 5.19 -3.89
N VAL A 470 -32.26 5.25 -3.53
CA VAL A 470 -31.14 5.50 -4.46
C VAL A 470 -30.65 4.20 -5.10
N THR A 471 -30.59 4.18 -6.44
CA THR A 471 -29.82 3.21 -7.22
C THR A 471 -28.61 3.91 -7.84
N GLY A 472 -27.41 3.48 -7.45
CA GLY A 472 -26.14 3.98 -7.95
C GLY A 472 -25.48 3.04 -8.95
N ILE A 473 -24.86 3.59 -10.01
CA ILE A 473 -24.02 2.83 -10.94
C ILE A 473 -22.60 3.38 -10.90
N GLU A 474 -21.62 2.52 -10.69
CA GLU A 474 -20.20 2.91 -10.60
C GLU A 474 -19.32 1.88 -11.33
N LEU A 475 -18.29 2.37 -12.03
CA LEU A 475 -17.41 1.53 -12.84
C LEU A 475 -16.26 0.95 -12.03
N ASP A 476 -15.71 1.71 -11.08
CA ASP A 476 -14.55 1.28 -10.30
C ASP A 476 -14.96 0.53 -9.02
N THR A 477 -14.36 -0.63 -8.83
CA THR A 477 -14.60 -1.51 -7.68
C THR A 477 -14.36 -0.80 -6.33
N LEU A 478 -13.32 0.02 -6.19
CA LEU A 478 -13.03 0.71 -4.92
C LEU A 478 -14.12 1.74 -4.61
N ASN A 479 -14.51 2.54 -5.61
CA ASN A 479 -15.57 3.52 -5.47
C ASN A 479 -16.91 2.84 -5.10
N CYS A 480 -17.23 1.72 -5.73
CA CYS A 480 -18.39 0.88 -5.38
C CYS A 480 -18.36 0.42 -3.93
N LEU A 481 -17.20 0.02 -3.41
CA LEU A 481 -17.08 -0.40 -2.01
C LEU A 481 -17.33 0.78 -1.07
N VAL A 482 -16.83 1.98 -1.40
CA VAL A 482 -17.07 3.20 -0.62
C VAL A 482 -18.55 3.58 -0.61
N SER A 483 -19.20 3.65 -1.78
CA SER A 483 -20.62 4.03 -1.85
C SER A 483 -21.53 3.00 -1.16
N ARG A 484 -21.25 1.69 -1.29
CA ARG A 484 -21.96 0.63 -0.55
C ARG A 484 -21.76 0.76 0.95
N ALA A 485 -20.54 1.05 1.41
CA ALA A 485 -20.26 1.22 2.82
C ALA A 485 -20.97 2.45 3.42
N LYS A 486 -21.18 3.51 2.61
CA LYS A 486 -22.03 4.66 2.95
C LYS A 486 -23.54 4.36 2.92
N GLY A 487 -23.95 3.16 2.48
CA GLY A 487 -25.33 2.68 2.52
C GLY A 487 -26.09 2.76 1.19
N TYR A 488 -25.44 3.11 0.08
CA TYR A 488 -26.10 3.18 -1.22
C TYR A 488 -26.19 1.80 -1.91
N GLU A 489 -27.32 1.53 -2.57
CA GLU A 489 -27.43 0.38 -3.47
C GLU A 489 -26.64 0.66 -4.74
N THR A 490 -25.38 0.18 -4.79
CA THR A 490 -24.49 0.44 -5.94
C THR A 490 -24.21 -0.82 -6.75
N THR A 491 -24.45 -0.76 -8.06
CA THR A 491 -24.07 -1.80 -9.02
C THR A 491 -22.73 -1.46 -9.67
N GLU A 492 -21.81 -2.42 -9.67
CA GLU A 492 -20.51 -2.28 -10.35
C GLU A 492 -20.67 -2.57 -11.84
N ALA A 493 -20.75 -1.53 -12.68
CA ALA A 493 -20.98 -1.64 -14.11
C ALA A 493 -20.57 -0.37 -14.88
N ASP A 494 -20.31 -0.54 -16.19
CA ASP A 494 -20.36 0.59 -17.13
C ASP A 494 -21.81 1.05 -17.29
N PHE A 495 -22.09 2.32 -17.03
CA PHE A 495 -23.46 2.85 -17.04
C PHE A 495 -24.15 2.74 -18.40
N LEU A 496 -23.44 2.98 -19.51
CA LEU A 496 -24.06 2.91 -20.83
C LEU A 496 -24.43 1.47 -21.19
N ALA A 497 -23.56 0.51 -20.87
CA ALA A 497 -23.86 -0.92 -21.01
C ALA A 497 -25.00 -1.36 -20.08
N TRP A 498 -25.00 -0.90 -18.82
CA TRP A 498 -26.06 -1.15 -17.86
C TRP A 498 -27.40 -0.59 -18.34
N SER A 499 -27.42 0.65 -18.83
CA SER A 499 -28.61 1.32 -19.35
C SER A 499 -29.20 0.55 -20.53
N ALA A 500 -28.35 0.14 -21.48
CA ALA A 500 -28.76 -0.65 -22.63
C ALA A 500 -29.36 -2.01 -22.24
N ALA A 501 -28.87 -2.64 -21.17
CA ALA A 501 -29.39 -3.91 -20.64
C ALA A 501 -30.66 -3.73 -19.76
N ASN A 502 -30.91 -2.54 -19.22
CA ASN A 502 -31.95 -2.26 -18.22
C ASN A 502 -33.00 -1.25 -18.69
N GLN A 503 -33.33 -1.21 -19.98
CA GLN A 503 -34.23 -0.20 -20.57
C GLN A 503 -35.63 -0.09 -19.91
N ILE A 504 -36.10 -1.17 -19.29
CA ILE A 504 -37.40 -1.26 -18.61
C ILE A 504 -37.36 -0.57 -17.23
N GLN A 505 -36.19 -0.48 -16.59
CA GLN A 505 -36.07 0.20 -15.31
C GLN A 505 -36.30 1.70 -15.47
N LYS A 506 -37.23 2.23 -14.67
CA LYS A 506 -37.59 3.65 -14.67
C LYS A 506 -37.53 4.23 -13.26
N PHE A 507 -37.21 5.51 -13.18
CA PHE A 507 -36.98 6.26 -11.96
C PHE A 507 -37.79 7.55 -11.96
N ASP A 508 -38.10 8.02 -10.75
CA ASP A 508 -38.88 9.23 -10.51
C ASP A 508 -37.95 10.45 -10.58
N CYS A 509 -36.71 10.30 -10.12
CA CYS A 509 -35.66 11.30 -10.19
C CYS A 509 -34.36 10.73 -10.79
N VAL A 510 -33.59 11.58 -11.48
CA VAL A 510 -32.21 11.28 -11.89
C VAL A 510 -31.31 12.44 -11.48
N VAL A 511 -30.19 12.16 -10.82
CA VAL A 511 -29.18 13.18 -10.55
C VAL A 511 -27.82 12.67 -10.98
N MET A 512 -26.98 13.53 -11.54
CA MET A 512 -25.71 13.07 -12.09
C MET A 512 -24.63 14.14 -12.17
N ASN A 513 -23.39 13.71 -11.92
CA ASN A 513 -22.18 14.39 -12.36
C ASN A 513 -21.38 13.44 -13.29
N PRO A 514 -21.70 13.38 -14.59
CA PRO A 514 -21.11 12.42 -15.51
C PRO A 514 -19.64 12.73 -15.83
N PRO A 515 -18.87 11.77 -16.38
CA PRO A 515 -17.56 12.05 -16.99
C PRO A 515 -17.70 13.01 -18.19
N PHE A 516 -16.80 13.99 -18.32
CA PHE A 516 -16.91 15.06 -19.34
C PHE A 516 -16.16 14.77 -20.65
N ALA A 517 -14.97 14.18 -20.57
CA ALA A 517 -14.13 13.91 -21.75
C ALA A 517 -14.81 13.01 -22.79
N ASP A 518 -14.41 13.17 -24.05
CA ASP A 518 -14.84 12.36 -25.21
C ASP A 518 -16.36 12.34 -25.42
N ASN A 519 -17.03 13.47 -25.16
CA ASN A 519 -18.49 13.64 -25.30
C ASN A 519 -19.31 12.69 -24.39
N ARG A 520 -18.69 12.07 -23.38
CA ARG A 520 -19.36 11.14 -22.46
C ARG A 520 -20.49 11.81 -21.67
N ALA A 521 -20.34 13.08 -21.29
CA ALA A 521 -21.38 13.81 -20.58
C ALA A 521 -22.71 13.81 -21.33
N LYS A 522 -22.69 14.05 -22.65
CA LYS A 522 -23.90 14.01 -23.49
C LYS A 522 -24.47 12.60 -23.61
N LEU A 523 -23.61 11.60 -23.81
CA LEU A 523 -24.05 10.20 -23.95
C LEU A 523 -24.72 9.69 -22.66
N HIS A 524 -24.09 9.97 -21.52
CA HIS A 524 -24.64 9.60 -20.20
C HIS A 524 -25.93 10.34 -19.93
N LEU A 525 -25.99 11.65 -20.22
CA LEU A 525 -27.21 12.45 -20.03
C LEU A 525 -28.40 11.87 -20.82
N LEU A 526 -28.21 11.54 -22.10
CA LEU A 526 -29.26 10.97 -22.95
C LEU A 526 -29.71 9.59 -22.44
N ALA A 527 -28.76 8.73 -22.05
CA ALA A 527 -29.06 7.42 -21.49
C ALA A 527 -29.84 7.55 -20.17
N ALA A 528 -29.40 8.43 -19.27
CA ALA A 528 -30.04 8.66 -17.98
C ALA A 528 -31.46 9.24 -18.13
N ALA A 529 -31.66 10.21 -19.03
CA ALA A 529 -32.97 10.78 -19.32
C ALA A 529 -33.97 9.73 -19.84
N SER A 530 -33.49 8.72 -20.58
CA SER A 530 -34.34 7.62 -21.08
C SER A 530 -34.97 6.78 -19.95
N HIS A 531 -34.36 6.80 -18.76
CA HIS A 531 -34.81 6.07 -17.58
C HIS A 531 -35.83 6.86 -16.72
N LEU A 532 -36.16 8.11 -17.05
CA LEU A 532 -37.20 8.83 -16.31
C LEU A 532 -38.61 8.32 -16.63
N VAL A 533 -39.48 8.27 -15.64
CA VAL A 533 -40.94 8.16 -15.86
C VAL A 533 -41.52 9.46 -16.46
N PRO A 534 -42.69 9.43 -17.11
CA PRO A 534 -43.44 10.67 -17.37
C PRO A 534 -43.71 11.43 -16.07
N GLY A 535 -43.45 12.74 -16.05
CA GLY A 535 -43.45 13.60 -14.85
C GLY A 535 -42.17 13.52 -14.01
N GLY A 536 -41.19 12.69 -14.41
CA GLY A 536 -39.92 12.55 -13.71
C GLY A 536 -38.97 13.73 -13.93
N ARG A 537 -38.09 13.96 -12.97
CA ARG A 537 -37.19 15.13 -12.90
C ARG A 537 -35.72 14.72 -12.97
N LEU A 538 -34.90 15.51 -13.64
CA LEU A 538 -33.45 15.29 -13.75
C LEU A 538 -32.64 16.55 -13.48
N ALA A 539 -31.53 16.38 -12.76
CA ALA A 539 -30.54 17.40 -12.54
C ALA A 539 -29.15 16.87 -12.92
N ALA A 540 -28.52 17.47 -13.91
CA ALA A 540 -27.20 17.07 -14.39
C ALA A 540 -26.19 18.21 -14.26
N VAL A 541 -25.06 17.94 -13.60
CA VAL A 541 -23.91 18.84 -13.54
C VAL A 541 -23.12 18.67 -14.84
N LEU A 542 -23.12 19.67 -15.72
CA LEU A 542 -22.56 19.56 -17.06
C LEU A 542 -21.51 20.63 -17.36
N PRO A 543 -20.53 20.35 -18.24
CA PRO A 543 -19.55 21.36 -18.65
C PRO A 543 -20.22 22.45 -19.50
N LEU A 544 -19.77 23.70 -19.34
CA LEU A 544 -20.32 24.87 -20.05
C LEU A 544 -20.39 24.71 -21.58
N SER A 545 -19.51 23.90 -22.16
CA SER A 545 -19.51 23.59 -23.61
C SER A 545 -20.82 23.00 -24.14
N LEU A 546 -21.65 22.37 -23.29
CA LEU A 546 -22.93 21.80 -23.69
C LEU A 546 -24.09 22.81 -23.65
N GLN A 547 -23.89 24.00 -23.07
CA GLN A 547 -24.95 25.00 -22.95
C GLN A 547 -25.43 25.52 -24.31
N GLY A 548 -24.53 25.65 -25.29
CA GLY A 548 -24.84 26.17 -26.61
C GLY A 548 -25.55 25.18 -27.55
N ILE A 549 -25.90 23.99 -27.06
CA ILE A 549 -26.60 22.97 -27.84
C ILE A 549 -28.09 23.07 -27.57
N ASP A 550 -28.83 23.57 -28.54
CA ASP A 550 -30.29 23.62 -28.48
C ASP A 550 -30.88 22.21 -28.39
N ASN A 551 -31.91 22.06 -27.56
CA ASN A 551 -32.67 20.83 -27.39
C ASN A 551 -31.82 19.58 -27.06
N LEU A 552 -30.94 19.69 -26.06
CA LEU A 552 -29.95 18.67 -25.72
C LEU A 552 -30.54 17.27 -25.46
N LEU A 553 -31.77 17.18 -24.92
CA LEU A 553 -32.48 15.93 -24.63
C LEU A 553 -33.49 15.52 -25.71
N GLY A 554 -33.75 16.36 -26.71
CA GLY A 554 -34.75 16.12 -27.75
C GLY A 554 -36.19 16.39 -27.29
N GLU A 555 -37.14 16.00 -28.15
CA GLU A 555 -38.57 16.13 -27.88
C GLU A 555 -39.00 15.27 -26.69
N GLY A 556 -39.97 15.75 -25.88
CA GLY A 556 -40.45 15.05 -24.68
C GLY A 556 -39.87 15.54 -23.36
N PHE A 557 -38.96 16.53 -23.40
CA PHE A 557 -38.38 17.15 -22.22
C PHE A 557 -38.53 18.67 -22.23
N ARG A 558 -38.90 19.22 -21.07
CA ARG A 558 -38.71 20.63 -20.77
C ARG A 558 -37.36 20.76 -20.07
N THR A 559 -36.47 21.61 -20.58
CA THR A 559 -35.12 21.79 -20.05
C THR A 559 -34.83 23.24 -19.68
N GLU A 560 -34.08 23.44 -18.61
CA GLU A 560 -33.68 24.75 -18.11
C GLU A 560 -32.25 24.70 -17.57
N TRP A 561 -31.39 25.61 -18.03
CA TRP A 561 -30.03 25.78 -17.49
C TRP A 561 -30.06 26.66 -16.26
N MET A 562 -29.71 26.08 -15.12
CA MET A 562 -29.78 26.69 -13.79
C MET A 562 -28.49 27.46 -13.46
N ASP A 563 -28.03 27.44 -12.21
CA ASP A 563 -26.85 28.19 -11.79
C ASP A 563 -25.53 27.59 -12.28
N THR A 564 -24.52 28.47 -12.39
CA THR A 564 -23.13 28.13 -12.73
C THR A 564 -22.29 28.04 -11.48
N PHE A 565 -21.36 27.08 -11.46
CA PHE A 565 -20.46 26.84 -10.36
C PHE A 565 -19.03 26.77 -10.88
N ASP A 566 -18.14 27.52 -10.24
CA ASP A 566 -16.74 27.67 -10.63
C ASP A 566 -15.83 27.01 -9.61
N ASN A 567 -14.80 26.29 -10.07
CA ASN A 567 -13.77 25.65 -9.24
C ASN A 567 -14.32 24.71 -8.16
N GLU A 568 -15.40 23.98 -8.46
CA GLU A 568 -16.02 23.03 -7.51
C GLU A 568 -15.25 21.71 -7.38
N PHE A 569 -14.30 21.44 -8.29
CA PHE A 569 -13.52 20.20 -8.27
C PHE A 569 -12.03 20.52 -8.08
N ASP A 570 -11.44 19.96 -7.02
CA ASP A 570 -10.05 20.14 -6.66
C ASP A 570 -9.10 19.88 -7.84
N ASN A 571 -8.07 20.72 -7.95
CA ASN A 571 -7.05 20.64 -9.01
C ASN A 571 -7.58 20.76 -10.44
N THR A 572 -8.78 21.33 -10.62
CA THR A 572 -9.32 21.68 -11.93
C THR A 572 -9.72 23.15 -11.98
N ALA A 573 -9.68 23.77 -13.16
CA ALA A 573 -10.23 25.10 -13.42
C ALA A 573 -11.58 25.00 -14.17
N VAL A 574 -12.32 23.91 -13.95
CA VAL A 574 -13.54 23.62 -14.70
C VAL A 574 -14.72 24.34 -14.06
N SER A 575 -15.42 25.13 -14.87
CA SER A 575 -16.74 25.66 -14.55
C SER A 575 -17.82 24.73 -15.09
N VAL A 576 -18.83 24.48 -14.28
CA VAL A 576 -19.99 23.64 -14.62
C VAL A 576 -21.28 24.38 -14.42
N ARG A 577 -22.34 23.90 -15.07
CA ARG A 577 -23.68 24.43 -14.93
C ARG A 577 -24.66 23.30 -14.76
N VAL A 578 -25.66 23.50 -13.93
CA VAL A 578 -26.68 22.49 -13.68
C VAL A 578 -27.78 22.60 -14.74
N LEU A 579 -28.04 21.50 -15.46
CA LEU A 579 -29.20 21.36 -16.33
C LEU A 579 -30.32 20.69 -15.54
N TYR A 580 -31.45 21.37 -15.43
CA TYR A 580 -32.70 20.78 -14.96
C TYR A 580 -33.54 20.31 -16.15
N ALA A 581 -34.19 19.16 -16.01
CA ALA A 581 -35.10 18.62 -17.00
C ALA A 581 -36.33 17.95 -16.36
N GLU A 582 -37.48 18.09 -17.02
CA GLU A 582 -38.72 17.40 -16.65
C GLU A 582 -39.28 16.68 -17.89
N ARG A 583 -39.64 15.40 -17.73
CA ARG A 583 -40.22 14.57 -18.80
C ARG A 583 -41.74 14.75 -18.82
N PHE A 584 -42.34 14.99 -19.99
CA PHE A 584 -43.80 15.09 -20.13
C PHE A 584 -44.44 13.91 -20.86
#